data_AF-A0A8D9E570-F1
#
_entry.id   AF-A0A8D9E570-F1
#
_cell.length_a   1.000
_cell.length_b   1.000
_cell.length_c   1.000
_cell.angle_alpha   90.00
_cell.angle_beta   90.00
_cell.angle_gamma   90.00
#
_symmetry.space_group_name_H-M   'P 1'
#
loop_
_entity.id
_entity.type
_entity.pdbx_description
1 polymer ?
#
loop_
_entity_poly.entity_id
_entity_poly.type
_entity_poly.pdbx_seq_one_letter_code
_entity_poly.pdbx_strand_id
1 'polypeptide(L)'
;MGHRWRKSENNRQVLIEKMEIRNLRINYLRKLKGYRAEGRPIFFMDESYVHSTTTKQSAWGDSSSEGLKTPISKGPRLIIVHAGSENRFVKGALLTFQSGKKKRRLS
;
A
#
# COMPACT_ATOMS: atom_id res chain seq x y z
N MET A 1 24.55 -22.97 38.97
CA MET A 1 24.32 -21.80 38.09
C MET A 1 24.61 -22.21 36.66
N GLY A 2 23.67 -22.06 35.74
CA GLY A 2 23.89 -22.48 34.35
C GLY A 2 22.92 -21.84 33.39
N HIS A 3 23.30 -20.70 32.83
CA HIS A 3 22.63 -20.16 31.65
C HIS A 3 23.62 -20.23 30.48
N ARG A 4 23.22 -20.96 29.44
CA ARG A 4 23.96 -21.09 28.17
C ARG A 4 23.31 -20.19 27.14
N TRP A 5 24.10 -19.30 26.55
CA TRP A 5 23.63 -18.39 25.52
C TRP A 5 23.26 -19.18 24.24
N ARG A 6 22.05 -18.98 23.72
CA ARG A 6 21.61 -19.47 22.41
C ARG A 6 21.35 -18.27 21.51
N LYS A 7 21.91 -18.27 20.29
CA LYS A 7 21.53 -17.30 19.26
C LYS A 7 20.05 -17.52 18.89
N SER A 8 19.28 -16.44 18.82
CA SER A 8 17.91 -16.49 18.31
C SER A 8 17.90 -17.06 16.89
N GLU A 9 17.08 -18.07 16.65
CA GLU A 9 16.88 -18.64 15.32
C GLU A 9 16.22 -17.60 14.42
N ASN A 10 16.75 -17.45 13.21
CA ASN A 10 16.24 -16.52 12.22
C ASN A 10 15.00 -17.16 11.57
N ASN A 11 13.81 -16.82 12.05
CA ASN A 11 12.51 -17.26 11.50
C ASN A 11 12.17 -16.67 10.11
N ARG A 12 13.17 -16.24 9.33
CA ARG A 12 12.97 -15.75 7.97
C ARG A 12 12.51 -16.91 7.07
N GLN A 13 11.20 -17.04 6.92
CA GLN A 13 10.61 -17.83 5.86
C GLN A 13 11.00 -17.17 4.53
N VAL A 14 11.68 -17.92 3.66
CA VAL A 14 11.85 -17.48 2.27
C VAL A 14 10.45 -17.42 1.66
N LEU A 15 10.02 -16.23 1.25
CA LEU A 15 8.73 -16.04 0.59
C LEU A 15 8.82 -16.61 -0.83
N ILE A 16 8.49 -17.88 -0.98
CA ILE A 16 8.41 -18.55 -2.28
C ILE A 16 6.94 -18.53 -2.72
N GLU A 17 6.70 -18.03 -3.93
CA GLU A 17 5.37 -18.09 -4.55
C GLU A 17 4.96 -19.56 -4.71
N LYS A 18 3.77 -19.91 -4.20
CA LYS A 18 3.21 -21.26 -4.37
C LYS A 18 2.97 -21.54 -5.86
N MET A 19 3.19 -22.78 -6.28
CA MET A 19 3.02 -23.21 -7.68
C MET A 19 1.61 -22.91 -8.23
N GLU A 20 0.58 -23.06 -7.40
CA GLU A 20 -0.80 -22.73 -7.77
C GLU A 20 -0.99 -21.24 -8.09
N ILE A 21 -0.43 -20.36 -7.25
CA ILE A 21 -0.48 -18.90 -7.45
C ILE A 21 0.28 -18.52 -8.73
N ARG A 22 1.43 -19.15 -8.96
CA ARG A 22 2.21 -18.98 -10.19
C ARG A 22 1.39 -19.35 -11.43
N ASN A 23 0.70 -20.49 -11.40
CA ASN A 23 -0.15 -20.94 -12.51
C ASN A 23 -1.31 -19.96 -12.78
N LEU A 24 -1.96 -19.46 -11.72
CA LEU A 24 -3.00 -18.42 -11.83
C LEU A 24 -2.45 -17.14 -12.47
N ARG A 25 -1.25 -16.69 -12.04
CA ARG A 25 -0.58 -15.51 -12.59
C ARG A 25 -0.25 -15.69 -14.07
N ILE A 26 0.27 -16.85 -14.46
CA ILE A 26 0.56 -17.16 -15.87
C ILE A 26 -0.72 -17.10 -16.71
N ASN A 27 -1.80 -17.74 -16.25
CA ASN A 27 -3.08 -17.74 -16.96
C ASN A 27 -3.68 -16.33 -17.07
N TYR A 28 -3.61 -15.55 -16.00
CA TYR A 28 -4.01 -14.14 -16.01
C TYR A 28 -3.23 -13.33 -17.05
N LEU A 29 -1.89 -13.44 -17.07
CA LEU A 29 -1.05 -12.69 -18.01
C LEU A 29 -1.28 -13.11 -19.47
N ARG A 30 -1.53 -14.40 -19.74
CA ARG A 30 -1.91 -14.88 -21.08
C ARG A 30 -3.22 -14.26 -21.57
N LYS A 31 -4.25 -14.23 -20.72
CA LYS A 31 -5.54 -13.57 -21.04
C LYS A 31 -5.37 -12.07 -21.26
N LEU A 32 -4.62 -11.40 -20.38
CA LEU A 32 -4.35 -9.97 -20.49
C LEU A 32 -3.65 -9.64 -21.82
N LYS A 33 -2.69 -10.48 -22.26
CA LYS A 33 -2.04 -10.35 -23.56
C LYS A 33 -3.04 -10.51 -24.72
N GLY A 34 -3.96 -11.47 -24.63
CA GLY A 34 -5.05 -11.64 -25.62
C GLY A 34 -5.92 -10.39 -25.73
N TYR A 35 -6.38 -9.85 -24.59
CA TYR A 35 -7.19 -8.63 -24.57
C TYR A 35 -6.46 -7.41 -25.15
N ARG A 36 -5.15 -7.29 -24.93
CA ARG A 36 -4.33 -6.25 -25.57
C ARG A 36 -4.26 -6.43 -27.09
N ALA A 37 -4.08 -7.66 -27.56
CA ALA A 37 -4.04 -7.96 -29.00
C ALA A 37 -5.38 -7.69 -29.70
N GLU A 38 -6.50 -7.89 -29.00
CA GLU A 38 -7.85 -7.54 -29.47
C GLU A 38 -8.14 -6.03 -29.42
N GLY A 39 -7.21 -5.20 -28.93
CA GLY A 39 -7.41 -3.75 -28.79
C GLY A 39 -8.41 -3.37 -27.69
N ARG A 40 -8.70 -4.26 -26.73
CA ARG A 40 -9.63 -3.96 -25.64
C ARG A 40 -9.02 -2.94 -24.68
N PRO A 41 -9.77 -1.91 -24.25
CA PRO A 41 -9.31 -1.00 -23.23
C PRO A 41 -9.20 -1.74 -21.88
N ILE A 42 -8.05 -1.61 -21.22
CA ILE A 42 -7.79 -2.23 -19.92
C ILE A 42 -7.75 -1.15 -18.85
N PHE A 43 -8.55 -1.34 -17.80
CA PHE A 43 -8.58 -0.47 -16.64
C PHE A 43 -8.14 -1.26 -15.40
N PHE A 44 -7.27 -0.64 -14.62
CA PHE A 44 -6.82 -1.13 -13.33
C PHE A 44 -7.47 -0.28 -12.24
N MET A 45 -7.90 -0.91 -11.16
CA MET A 45 -8.42 -0.25 -9.97
C MET A 45 -7.59 -0.69 -8.78
N ASP A 46 -7.25 0.25 -7.92
CA ASP A 46 -6.49 -0.04 -6.71
C ASP A 46 -6.92 0.85 -5.54
N GLU A 47 -6.61 0.36 -4.34
CA GLU A 47 -6.82 1.06 -3.07
C GLU A 47 -5.47 1.40 -2.43
N SER A 48 -5.25 2.68 -2.17
CA SER A 48 -4.05 3.20 -1.50
C SER A 48 -4.39 3.83 -0.15
N TYR A 49 -3.56 3.54 0.85
CA TYR A 49 -3.68 4.06 2.21
C TYR A 49 -2.57 5.05 2.49
N VAL A 50 -2.93 6.31 2.73
CA VAL A 50 -1.99 7.33 3.22
C VAL A 50 -2.13 7.43 4.73
N HIS A 51 -1.02 7.16 5.43
CA HIS A 51 -0.97 7.22 6.89
C HIS A 51 -0.28 8.50 7.37
N SER A 52 -0.83 9.14 8.41
CA SER A 52 -0.32 10.40 8.96
C SER A 52 1.06 10.27 9.62
N THR A 53 1.54 9.06 9.89
CA THR A 53 2.87 8.81 10.46
C THR A 53 3.94 8.53 9.40
N THR A 54 3.60 8.61 8.11
CA THR A 54 4.59 8.65 7.00
C THR A 54 5.28 10.02 6.95
N THR A 55 5.76 10.49 8.09
CA THR A 55 6.69 11.61 8.23
C THR A 55 8.11 11.04 8.21
N LYS A 56 9.02 11.67 7.45
CA LYS A 56 10.44 11.27 7.42
C LYS A 56 10.98 11.24 8.85
N GLN A 57 11.65 10.15 9.24
CA GLN A 57 12.31 10.04 10.55
C GLN A 57 13.55 10.92 10.68
N SER A 58 13.97 11.57 9.59
CA SER A 58 15.21 12.34 9.53
C SER A 58 14.90 13.76 9.07
N ALA A 59 15.23 14.73 9.92
CA ALA A 59 15.35 16.14 9.58
C ALA A 59 16.81 16.54 9.83
N TRP A 60 17.40 17.28 8.90
CA TRP A 60 18.69 17.92 9.14
C TRP A 60 18.43 19.16 10.00
N GLY A 61 19.01 19.20 11.18
CA GLY A 61 18.91 20.34 12.10
C GLY A 61 20.25 20.56 12.77
N ASP A 62 20.62 21.82 12.97
CA ASP A 62 21.64 22.16 13.95
C ASP A 62 21.07 21.89 15.36
N SER A 63 21.95 21.67 16.34
CA SER A 63 21.60 21.28 17.71
C SER A 63 20.79 22.34 18.48
N SER A 64 20.27 23.36 17.80
CA SER A 64 19.44 24.45 18.34
C SER A 64 17.94 24.13 18.34
N SER A 65 17.50 23.15 17.55
CA SER A 65 16.08 22.81 17.40
C SER A 65 15.69 21.58 18.23
N GLU A 66 14.58 21.67 18.98
CA GLU A 66 13.97 20.48 19.59
C GLU A 66 13.67 19.49 18.46
N GLY A 67 14.35 18.34 18.47
CA GLY A 67 14.31 17.35 17.39
C GLY A 67 12.90 16.93 16.97
N LEU A 68 12.79 16.33 15.79
CA LEU A 68 11.51 16.01 15.14
C LEU A 68 10.61 15.15 16.06
N LYS A 69 9.59 15.77 16.66
CA LYS A 69 8.58 15.06 17.47
C LYS A 69 7.63 14.33 16.52
N THR A 70 7.84 13.02 16.36
CA THR A 70 6.93 12.19 15.56
C THR A 70 5.57 12.11 16.27
N PRO A 71 4.45 12.18 15.52
CA PRO A 71 3.13 12.08 16.11
C PRO A 71 2.94 10.70 16.79
N ILE A 72 2.64 10.70 18.09
CA ILE A 72 2.53 9.52 18.96
C ILE A 72 1.31 8.63 18.62
N SER A 73 0.31 9.17 17.91
CA SER A 73 -0.94 8.43 17.64
C SER A 73 -1.02 7.89 16.22
N LYS A 74 -1.68 6.73 16.07
CA LYS A 74 -2.18 6.21 14.79
C LYS A 74 -3.26 7.18 14.28
N GLY A 75 -2.85 8.29 13.67
CA GLY A 75 -3.76 9.28 13.12
C GLY A 75 -4.66 8.70 12.01
N PRO A 76 -5.72 9.43 11.63
CA PRO A 76 -6.69 8.96 10.65
C PRO A 76 -6.00 8.61 9.33
N ARG A 77 -6.44 7.52 8.69
CA ARG A 77 -5.95 7.11 7.38
C ARG A 77 -6.79 7.77 6.29
N LEU A 78 -6.13 8.37 5.30
CA LEU A 78 -6.78 8.73 4.06
C LEU A 78 -6.72 7.51 3.14
N ILE A 79 -7.89 7.03 2.74
CA ILE A 79 -8.09 5.90 1.85
C ILE A 79 -8.47 6.48 0.49
N ILE A 80 -7.75 6.08 -0.55
CA ILE A 80 -7.96 6.53 -1.93
C ILE A 80 -8.20 5.28 -2.76
N VAL A 81 -9.39 5.19 -3.38
CA VAL A 81 -9.68 4.20 -4.42
C VAL A 81 -9.76 4.94 -5.75
N HIS A 82 -9.05 4.45 -6.76
CA HIS A 82 -9.12 5.03 -8.11
C HIS A 82 -8.97 3.94 -9.17
N ALA A 83 -9.63 4.14 -10.31
CA ALA A 83 -9.37 3.38 -11.53
C ALA A 83 -8.69 4.22 -12.63
N GLY A 84 -7.80 3.59 -13.41
CA GLY A 84 -7.11 4.19 -14.54
C GLY A 84 -6.70 3.16 -15.60
N SER A 85 -6.44 3.62 -16.82
CA SER A 85 -5.84 2.81 -17.89
C SER A 85 -4.40 3.26 -18.15
N GLU A 86 -3.75 2.65 -19.14
CA GLU A 86 -2.42 3.05 -19.63
C GLU A 86 -2.32 4.55 -19.98
N ASN A 87 -3.42 5.14 -20.45
CA ASN A 87 -3.40 6.51 -20.95
C ASN A 87 -3.79 7.55 -19.89
N ARG A 88 -4.74 7.22 -19.01
CA ARG A 88 -5.31 8.19 -18.07
C ARG A 88 -6.17 7.55 -16.99
N PHE A 89 -6.39 8.31 -15.92
CA PHE A 89 -7.40 8.00 -14.93
C PHE A 89 -8.83 8.08 -15.49
N VAL A 90 -9.71 7.25 -14.95
CA VAL A 90 -11.13 7.22 -15.31
C VAL A 90 -11.83 8.39 -14.59
N LYS A 91 -12.41 9.31 -15.36
CA LYS A 91 -13.17 10.44 -14.80
C LYS A 91 -14.34 9.90 -13.95
N GLY A 92 -14.47 10.39 -12.72
CA GLY A 92 -15.51 9.97 -11.79
C GLY A 92 -15.22 8.68 -11.02
N ALA A 93 -14.08 8.03 -11.23
CA ALA A 93 -13.68 6.83 -10.48
C ALA A 93 -12.88 7.12 -9.20
N LEU A 94 -12.61 8.39 -8.89
CA LEU A 94 -11.91 8.78 -7.66
C LEU A 94 -12.87 8.73 -6.48
N LEU A 95 -12.47 7.97 -5.46
CA LEU A 95 -13.21 7.84 -4.22
C LEU A 95 -12.25 7.98 -3.03
N THR A 96 -12.45 9.03 -2.22
CA THR A 96 -11.59 9.35 -1.08
C THR A 96 -12.36 9.28 0.23
N PHE A 97 -11.83 8.57 1.22
CA PHE A 97 -12.40 8.48 2.55
C PHE A 97 -11.36 8.75 3.63
N GLN A 98 -11.77 9.43 4.69
CA GLN A 98 -10.96 9.55 5.89
C GLN A 98 -11.51 8.60 6.96
N SER A 99 -10.66 7.66 7.39
CA SER A 99 -11.00 6.75 8.49
C SER A 99 -11.34 7.55 9.75
N GLY A 100 -12.44 7.18 10.42
CA GLY A 100 -12.91 7.81 11.65
C GLY A 100 -13.78 9.07 11.48
N LYS A 101 -13.99 9.59 10.26
CA LYS A 101 -14.96 10.68 10.04
C LYS A 101 -16.39 10.14 9.87
N LYS A 102 -17.33 10.56 10.73
CA LYS A 102 -18.77 10.33 10.52
C LYS A 102 -19.24 11.18 9.33
N LYS A 103 -19.99 10.58 8.39
CA LYS A 103 -20.67 11.31 7.31
C LYS A 103 -21.69 12.28 7.92
N ARG A 104 -21.51 13.59 7.73
CA ARG A 104 -22.63 14.55 7.85
C ARG A 104 -23.54 14.31 6.65
N ARG A 105 -24.75 13.78 6.89
CA ARG A 105 -25.81 13.82 5.89
C ARG A 105 -26.16 15.29 5.68
N LEU A 106 -25.91 15.83 4.49
CA LEU A 106 -26.50 17.09 4.08
C LEU A 106 -27.98 16.80 3.85
N SER A 107 -28.82 17.48 4.64
CA SER A 107 -30.27 17.56 4.48
C SER A 107 -30.63 18.33 3.22
#